data_AF-L0BAK3-F1
#
_entry.id   AF-L0BAK3-F1
#
_cell.length_a   1.000
_cell.length_b   1.000
_cell.length_c   1.000
_cell.angle_alpha   90.00
_cell.angle_beta   90.00
_cell.angle_gamma   90.00
#
_symmetry.space_group_name_H-M   'P 1'
#
loop_
_entity.id
_entity.type
_entity.pdbx_description
1 polymer ?
#
loop_
_entity_poly.entity_id
_entity_poly.type
_entity_poly.pdbx_seq_one_letter_code
_entity_poly.pdbx_strand_id
1 'polypeptide(L)'
;VSSSSLDVGVVPDGSTLTDISNPYSRSVSNGMESANQTVQLSAVDREARVLRYREKRKNRKFQKTIRYASRKAYAETRPRIKGRFAKRTDSGVEVDRSSIYGFGVVPSF
;
A
#
# COMPACT_ATOMS: atom_id res chain seq x y z
N VAL A 1 -35.92 -34.71 32.55
CA VAL A 1 -35.20 -35.59 31.61
C VAL A 1 -34.04 -34.81 31.02
N SER A 2 -32.82 -35.11 31.46
CA SER A 2 -31.60 -34.59 30.86
C SER A 2 -31.31 -35.36 29.56
N SER A 3 -30.91 -34.65 28.50
CA SER A 3 -30.25 -35.27 27.36
C SER A 3 -29.10 -34.39 26.89
N SER A 4 -27.91 -34.71 27.39
CA SER A 4 -26.62 -34.31 26.81
C SER A 4 -26.40 -35.09 25.51
N SER A 5 -26.12 -34.41 24.41
CA SER A 5 -25.59 -35.06 23.20
C SER A 5 -24.20 -34.52 22.93
N LEU A 6 -23.20 -35.31 23.30
CA LEU A 6 -21.83 -35.17 22.84
C LEU A 6 -21.77 -35.80 21.46
N ASP A 7 -21.66 -34.98 20.41
CA ASP A 7 -21.24 -35.47 19.10
C ASP A 7 -19.82 -34.95 18.84
N VAL A 8 -18.86 -35.82 19.14
CA VAL A 8 -17.44 -35.66 18.81
C VAL A 8 -17.28 -36.18 17.39
N GLY A 9 -17.38 -35.28 16.42
CA GLY A 9 -17.00 -35.59 15.05
C GLY A 9 -15.47 -35.67 14.93
N VAL A 10 -14.93 -36.88 14.93
CA VAL A 10 -13.55 -37.15 14.51
C VAL A 10 -13.52 -37.06 12.98
N VAL A 11 -12.88 -36.01 12.45
CA VAL A 11 -12.62 -35.87 11.01
C VAL A 11 -11.47 -36.82 10.65
N PRO A 12 -11.60 -37.69 9.64
CA PRO A 12 -10.50 -38.53 9.18
C PRO A 12 -9.38 -37.69 8.54
N ASP A 13 -8.16 -37.90 9.00
CA ASP A 13 -6.93 -37.37 8.39
C ASP A 13 -6.64 -38.10 7.07
N GLY A 14 -7.25 -37.62 5.99
CA GLY A 14 -6.99 -38.07 4.62
C GLY A 14 -5.79 -37.36 4.01
N SER A 15 -4.60 -37.89 4.24
CA SER A 15 -3.38 -37.56 3.48
C SER A 15 -3.41 -38.22 2.08
N THR A 16 -2.71 -37.59 1.13
CA THR A 16 -2.36 -38.04 -0.25
C THR A 16 -3.45 -37.81 -1.32
N LEU A 17 -3.23 -37.24 -2.51
CA LEU A 17 -2.06 -37.15 -3.37
C LEU A 17 -2.03 -35.79 -4.12
N THR A 18 -0.82 -35.25 -4.27
CA THR A 18 -0.47 -34.24 -5.27
C THR A 18 -0.62 -34.81 -6.67
N ASP A 19 -1.56 -34.30 -7.47
CA ASP A 19 -1.53 -34.46 -8.93
C ASP A 19 -2.10 -33.20 -9.61
N ILE A 20 -1.30 -32.14 -9.64
CA ILE A 20 -1.53 -31.03 -10.56
C ILE A 20 -0.23 -30.85 -11.33
N SER A 21 -0.17 -31.47 -12.50
CA SER A 21 0.83 -31.21 -13.51
C SER A 21 0.62 -29.79 -14.05
N ASN A 22 1.55 -28.88 -13.76
CA ASN A 22 1.59 -27.55 -14.38
C ASN A 22 2.38 -27.65 -15.71
N PRO A 23 1.78 -27.42 -16.88
CA PRO A 23 2.44 -27.55 -18.18
C PRO A 23 3.30 -26.34 -18.58
N TYR A 24 3.79 -25.54 -17.62
CA TYR A 24 4.67 -24.39 -17.89
C TYR A 24 6.14 -24.70 -17.61
N SER A 25 6.58 -25.94 -17.83
CA SER A 25 7.98 -26.25 -18.05
C SER A 25 8.32 -26.04 -19.53
N ARG A 26 8.63 -24.79 -19.92
CA ARG A 26 9.45 -24.51 -21.11
C ARG A 26 10.69 -23.73 -20.69
N SER A 27 11.81 -24.45 -20.70
CA SER A 27 13.15 -23.96 -20.41
C SER A 27 13.58 -22.86 -21.38
N VAL A 28 14.09 -21.75 -20.84
CA VAL A 28 15.24 -21.03 -21.40
C VAL A 28 16.19 -20.75 -20.24
N SER A 29 17.42 -21.18 -20.43
CA SER A 29 18.54 -21.27 -19.50
C SER A 29 19.10 -19.92 -19.03
N ASN A 30 19.65 -19.96 -17.81
CA ASN A 30 20.56 -19.02 -17.13
C ASN A 30 19.94 -17.98 -16.19
N GLY A 31 20.11 -18.21 -14.88
CA GLY A 31 20.27 -17.14 -13.89
C GLY A 31 19.48 -17.27 -12.58
N MET A 32 20.09 -17.93 -11.59
CA MET A 32 19.80 -17.83 -10.14
C MET A 32 18.40 -18.26 -9.66
N GLU A 33 18.31 -19.55 -9.35
CA GLU A 33 17.26 -20.18 -8.57
C GLU A 33 17.23 -19.72 -7.11
N SER A 34 16.31 -18.81 -6.74
CA SER A 34 15.69 -18.74 -5.40
C SER A 34 14.70 -17.59 -5.29
N ALA A 35 13.46 -17.78 -5.75
CA ALA A 35 12.38 -16.84 -5.45
C ALA A 35 11.02 -17.49 -5.19
N ASN A 36 10.95 -18.82 -5.06
CA ASN A 36 9.76 -19.55 -4.65
C ASN A 36 10.08 -20.60 -3.57
N GLN A 37 10.98 -20.27 -2.64
CA GLN A 37 10.96 -20.97 -1.37
C GLN A 37 9.70 -20.50 -0.65
N THR A 38 8.73 -21.39 -0.49
CA THR A 38 7.82 -21.33 0.66
C THR A 38 8.73 -21.32 1.88
N VAL A 39 9.14 -20.13 2.32
CA VAL A 39 10.08 -19.96 3.43
C VAL A 39 9.38 -20.62 4.61
N GLN A 40 9.88 -21.79 4.98
CA GLN A 40 9.58 -22.44 6.25
C GLN A 40 10.15 -21.49 7.31
N LEU A 41 9.38 -20.44 7.62
CA LEU A 41 9.74 -19.41 8.56
C LEU A 41 9.80 -20.12 9.90
N SER A 42 11.02 -20.29 10.42
CA SER A 42 11.24 -20.93 11.70
C SER A 42 10.39 -20.25 12.77
N ALA A 43 10.04 -20.97 13.84
CA ALA A 43 9.27 -20.39 14.95
C ALA A 43 9.90 -19.09 15.47
N VAL A 44 11.24 -19.03 15.48
CA VAL A 44 12.04 -17.86 15.85
C VAL A 44 11.79 -16.66 14.91
N ASP A 45 11.76 -16.88 13.59
CA ASP A 45 11.50 -15.82 12.61
C ASP A 45 10.06 -15.29 12.69
N ARG A 46 9.12 -16.15 13.11
CA ARG A 46 7.74 -15.74 13.37
C ARG A 46 7.66 -14.86 14.63
N GLU A 47 8.29 -15.28 15.72
CA GLU A 47 8.33 -14.53 16.98
C GLU A 47 8.94 -13.14 16.77
N ALA A 48 10.08 -13.04 16.09
CA ALA A 48 10.73 -11.77 15.78
C ALA A 48 9.82 -10.82 14.99
N ARG A 49 9.11 -11.32 13.97
CA ARG A 49 8.15 -10.50 13.19
C ARG A 49 6.95 -10.06 14.02
N VAL A 50 6.43 -10.93 14.89
CA VAL A 50 5.32 -10.60 15.79
C VAL A 50 5.72 -9.52 16.80
N LEU A 51 6.92 -9.61 17.39
CA LEU A 51 7.45 -8.57 18.29
C LEU A 51 7.57 -7.22 17.57
N ARG A 52 8.22 -7.19 16.40
CA ARG A 52 8.30 -5.97 15.57
C ARG A 52 6.93 -5.40 15.23
N TYR A 53 5.95 -6.25 14.91
CA TYR A 53 4.58 -5.82 14.67
C TYR A 53 3.95 -5.18 15.91
N ARG A 54 4.07 -5.80 17.08
CA ARG A 54 3.51 -5.30 18.35
C ARG A 54 4.12 -3.94 18.71
N GLU A 55 5.43 -3.80 18.59
CA GLU A 55 6.13 -2.52 18.80
C GLU A 55 5.67 -1.46 17.81
N LYS A 56 5.64 -1.76 16.50
CA LYS A 56 5.11 -0.85 15.49
C LYS A 56 3.65 -0.46 15.75
N ARG A 57 2.83 -1.37 16.28
CA ARG A 57 1.42 -1.10 16.62
C ARG A 57 1.28 -0.11 17.77
N LYS A 58 2.09 -0.26 18.83
CA LYS A 58 2.15 0.70 19.94
C LYS A 58 2.58 2.09 19.47
N ASN A 59 3.50 2.15 18.50
CA ASN A 59 4.07 3.41 17.98
C ASN A 59 3.32 4.01 16.78
N ARG A 60 2.08 3.59 16.49
CA ARG A 60 1.30 4.17 15.38
C ARG A 60 0.93 5.61 15.69
N LYS A 61 1.24 6.52 14.76
CA LYS A 61 0.83 7.93 14.83
C LYS A 61 -0.51 8.10 14.10
N PHE A 62 -1.58 8.39 14.84
CA PHE A 62 -2.92 8.60 14.28
C PHE A 62 -3.21 10.06 13.91
N GLN A 63 -2.43 11.00 14.44
CA GLN A 63 -2.54 12.41 14.08
C GLN A 63 -2.17 12.63 12.60
N LYS A 64 -2.85 13.60 11.98
CA LYS A 64 -2.55 14.01 10.60
C LYS A 64 -1.09 14.47 10.51
N THR A 65 -0.31 13.78 9.69
CA THR A 65 1.09 14.10 9.46
C THR A 65 1.28 14.63 8.03
N ILE A 66 1.74 15.87 7.90
CA ILE A 66 2.12 16.44 6.61
C ILE A 66 3.59 16.11 6.36
N ARG A 67 3.86 15.17 5.44
CA ARG A 67 5.23 14.74 5.14
C ARG A 67 5.97 15.64 4.15
N TYR A 68 5.24 16.23 3.20
CA TYR A 68 5.81 17.03 2.11
C TYR A 68 5.26 18.44 2.16
N ALA A 69 6.08 19.39 2.65
CA ALA A 69 5.68 20.78 2.82
C ALA A 69 5.36 21.46 1.48
N SER A 70 6.21 21.28 0.46
CA SER A 70 6.01 21.87 -0.87
C SER A 70 4.68 21.45 -1.52
N ARG A 71 4.33 20.17 -1.45
CA ARG A 71 3.05 19.66 -1.98
C ARG A 71 1.84 20.21 -1.21
N LYS A 72 1.96 20.45 0.10
CA LYS A 72 0.91 21.09 0.89
C LYS A 72 0.70 22.54 0.42
N ALA A 73 1.78 23.31 0.32
CA ALA A 73 1.72 24.70 -0.16
C ALA A 73 1.06 24.80 -1.55
N TYR A 74 1.44 23.93 -2.49
CA TYR A 74 0.82 23.90 -3.82
C TYR A 74 -0.67 23.52 -3.79
N ALA A 75 -1.09 22.63 -2.88
CA ALA A 75 -2.49 22.23 -2.74
C ALA A 75 -3.37 23.31 -2.08
N GLU A 76 -2.75 24.21 -1.30
CA GLU A 76 -3.40 25.35 -0.64
C GLU A 76 -3.66 26.50 -1.62
N THR A 77 -2.73 26.75 -2.55
CA THR A 77 -2.87 27.83 -3.55
C THR A 77 -3.67 27.46 -4.80
N ARG A 78 -3.83 26.16 -5.10
CA ARG A 78 -4.50 25.70 -6.33
C ARG A 78 -6.02 25.98 -6.30
N PRO A 79 -6.62 26.50 -7.38
CA PRO A 79 -8.05 26.83 -7.44
C PRO A 79 -8.96 25.61 -7.19
N ARG A 80 -10.01 25.82 -6.39
CA ARG A 80 -11.00 24.80 -6.03
C ARG A 80 -12.43 25.28 -6.29
N ILE A 81 -13.30 24.38 -6.75
CA ILE A 81 -14.75 24.57 -6.88
C ILE A 81 -15.41 23.48 -6.05
N LYS A 82 -16.19 23.86 -5.02
CA LYS A 82 -16.82 22.91 -4.07
C LYS A 82 -15.85 21.86 -3.49
N GLY A 83 -14.63 22.28 -3.14
CA GLY A 83 -13.60 21.42 -2.53
C GLY A 83 -12.75 20.60 -3.53
N ARG A 84 -13.15 20.51 -4.80
CA ARG A 84 -12.42 19.80 -5.86
C ARG A 84 -11.48 20.76 -6.60
N PHE A 85 -10.31 20.29 -7.02
CA PHE A 85 -9.45 21.11 -7.88
C PHE A 85 -10.10 21.36 -9.23
N ALA A 86 -10.08 22.62 -9.68
CA ALA A 86 -10.50 22.96 -11.03
C ALA A 86 -9.40 22.56 -12.03
N LYS A 87 -9.81 22.05 -13.19
CA LYS A 87 -8.94 21.99 -14.36
C LYS A 87 -8.95 23.38 -15.00
N ARG A 88 -7.82 23.78 -15.56
CA ARG A 88 -7.79 24.91 -16.48
C ARG A 88 -8.45 24.40 -17.76
N THR A 89 -9.75 24.56 -17.89
CA THR A 89 -10.41 24.50 -19.19
C THR A 89 -10.17 25.84 -19.86
N ASP A 90 -9.91 25.85 -21.17
CA ASP A 90 -9.60 27.04 -21.96
C ASP A 90 -10.82 27.97 -22.17
N SER A 91 -11.73 28.04 -21.18
CA SER A 91 -13.03 28.71 -21.28
C SER A 91 -13.29 29.58 -20.05
N GLY A 92 -12.80 30.83 -20.13
CA GLY A 92 -13.57 31.99 -19.70
C GLY A 92 -13.80 32.23 -18.20
N VAL A 93 -12.77 32.16 -17.36
CA VAL A 93 -12.80 32.95 -16.12
C VAL A 93 -11.55 33.83 -16.07
N GLU A 94 -11.75 35.06 -16.52
CA GLU A 94 -10.94 36.23 -16.19
C GLU A 94 -10.88 36.36 -14.66
N VAL A 95 -9.95 35.62 -14.04
CA VAL A 95 -9.42 35.96 -12.72
C VAL A 95 -7.92 36.15 -12.93
N ASP A 96 -7.57 37.42 -13.03
CA ASP A 96 -6.23 37.96 -12.96
C ASP A 96 -5.24 37.42 -14.01
N ARG A 97 -5.52 37.78 -15.27
CA ARG A 97 -4.54 37.86 -16.37
C ARG A 97 -3.38 38.82 -16.09
N SER A 98 -3.30 39.36 -14.87
CA SER A 98 -2.28 40.24 -14.31
C SER A 98 -1.06 39.49 -13.74
N SER A 99 -1.18 38.18 -13.45
CA SER A 99 -0.04 37.36 -13.01
C SER A 99 0.64 36.55 -14.14
N ILE A 100 0.16 36.67 -15.38
CA ILE A 100 0.71 35.93 -16.54
C ILE A 100 1.87 36.66 -17.23
N TYR A 101 2.13 37.94 -16.90
CA TYR A 101 3.33 38.68 -17.37
C TYR A 101 4.32 39.00 -16.25
N GLY A 102 4.35 38.20 -15.19
CA GLY A 102 5.39 38.27 -14.16
C GLY A 102 6.65 37.52 -14.59
N PHE A 103 7.29 37.95 -15.68
CA PHE A 103 8.69 37.60 -15.90
C PHE A 103 9.45 38.04 -14.65
N GLY A 104 10.07 37.07 -13.97
CA GLY A 104 10.80 37.30 -12.74
C GLY A 104 11.88 38.36 -12.95
N VAL A 105 11.64 39.57 -12.43
CA VAL A 105 12.70 40.54 -12.19
C VAL A 105 13.52 39.97 -11.05
N VAL A 106 14.72 39.49 -11.37
CA VAL A 106 15.77 39.19 -10.39
C VAL A 106 16.28 40.54 -9.87
N PRO A 107 16.09 40.89 -8.59
CA PRO A 107 16.69 42.09 -8.05
C PRO A 107 18.21 41.91 -8.03
N SER A 108 18.90 42.71 -8.84
CA SER A 108 20.35 42.89 -8.78
C SER A 108 20.65 43.90 -7.68
N PHE A 109 21.38 43.47 -6.65
CA PHE A 109 22.28 44.30 -5.86
C PHE A 109 23.56 43.50 -5.63
#